data_AF-A0A7C0WXC5-F1
#
_entry.id   AF-A0A7C0WXC5-F1
#
_cell.length_a   1.000
_cell.length_b   1.000
_cell.length_c   1.000
_cell.angle_alpha   90.00
_cell.angle_beta   90.00
_cell.angle_gamma   90.00
#
_symmetry.space_group_name_H-M   'P 1'
#
loop_
_entity.id
_entity.type
_entity.pdbx_description
1 polymer ?
#
loop_
_entity_poly.entity_id
_entity_poly.type
_entity_poly.pdbx_seq_one_letter_code
_entity_poly.pdbx_strand_id
1 'polypeptide(L)'
;MEKKESYLYFTGIKNNLPQWSKNINDAIPVVKGVKVGELSVQWNSYLNQWLLAYFDYTHGSRMYFRKAPHPWGPWSDPVLVFSGSEKYDWYKTEQTRKGPVDWGGPYGGYLLPESGRIVYFTLSLWIPYSIFLMEADLQEIFGEEND
;
A
#
# COMPACT_ATOMS: atom_id res chain seq x y z
N MET A 1 12.24 13.83 19.77
CA MET A 1 13.04 13.87 18.53
C MET A 1 13.50 12.46 18.20
N GLU A 2 13.64 12.18 16.92
CA GLU A 2 14.12 10.90 16.39
C GLU A 2 15.60 10.65 16.77
N LYS A 3 15.96 9.39 17.06
CA LYS A 3 17.32 8.96 17.42
C LYS A 3 17.87 7.98 16.38
N LYS A 4 18.45 8.50 15.30
CA LYS A 4 18.84 7.71 14.12
C LYS A 4 19.86 6.62 14.44
N GLU A 5 20.71 6.84 15.43
CA GLU A 5 21.69 5.87 15.92
C GLU A 5 21.07 4.61 16.57
N SER A 6 19.78 4.67 16.92
CA SER A 6 19.03 3.54 17.48
C SER A 6 18.36 2.66 16.42
N TYR A 7 18.45 3.03 15.15
CA TYR A 7 17.77 2.33 14.07
C TYR A 7 18.37 0.97 13.78
N LEU A 8 17.46 0.06 13.47
CA LEU A 8 17.76 -1.27 12.98
C LEU A 8 17.06 -1.46 11.64
N TYR A 9 17.82 -1.95 10.67
CA TYR A 9 17.37 -2.20 9.31
C TYR A 9 17.23 -3.70 9.10
N PHE A 10 16.10 -4.11 8.55
CA PHE A 10 15.81 -5.51 8.27
C PHE A 10 16.75 -6.05 7.20
N THR A 11 17.46 -7.14 7.49
CA THR A 11 18.44 -7.76 6.58
C THR A 11 18.01 -9.14 6.09
N GLY A 12 16.78 -9.55 6.41
CA GLY A 12 16.17 -10.80 5.96
C GLY A 12 15.81 -11.75 7.09
N ILE A 13 15.44 -12.98 6.71
CA ILE A 13 15.04 -14.03 7.65
C ILE A 13 16.08 -15.15 7.59
N LYS A 14 16.57 -15.57 8.75
CA LYS A 14 17.47 -16.72 8.90
C LYS A 14 16.91 -17.62 10.00
N ASN A 15 16.76 -18.91 9.72
CA ASN A 15 16.17 -19.88 10.66
C ASN A 15 14.82 -19.41 11.24
N ASN A 16 13.94 -18.88 10.38
CA ASN A 16 12.64 -18.30 10.75
C ASN A 16 12.68 -17.07 11.69
N LEU A 17 13.84 -16.44 11.88
CA LEU A 17 13.98 -15.24 12.71
C LEU A 17 14.44 -14.04 11.88
N PRO A 18 13.84 -12.84 12.10
CA PRO A 18 14.27 -11.62 11.43
C PRO A 18 15.68 -11.24 11.87
N GLN A 19 16.48 -10.82 10.91
CA GLN A 19 17.83 -10.32 11.11
C GLN A 19 17.82 -8.79 10.98
N TRP A 20 18.67 -8.14 11.77
CA TRP A 20 18.71 -6.69 11.90
C TRP A 20 20.16 -6.21 11.89
N SER A 21 20.42 -5.11 11.19
CA SER A 21 21.71 -4.43 11.18
C SER A 21 21.55 -2.96 11.56
N LYS A 22 22.60 -2.35 12.12
CA LYS A 22 22.68 -0.89 12.32
C LYS A 22 23.11 -0.16 11.05
N ASN A 23 23.63 -0.87 10.04
CA ASN A 23 24.06 -0.31 8.78
C ASN A 23 22.91 -0.39 7.75
N ILE A 24 22.48 0.77 7.25
CA ILE A 24 21.41 0.87 6.25
C ILE A 24 21.75 0.17 4.94
N ASN A 25 23.04 0.06 4.58
CA ASN A 25 23.45 -0.60 3.35
C ASN A 25 23.23 -2.11 3.37
N ASP A 26 23.00 -2.70 4.55
CA ASP A 26 22.68 -4.12 4.70
C ASP A 26 21.17 -4.40 4.54
N ALA A 27 20.35 -3.34 4.47
CA ALA A 27 18.91 -3.45 4.41
C ALA A 27 18.46 -4.16 3.14
N ILE A 28 17.46 -5.04 3.26
CA ILE A 28 16.81 -5.67 2.11
C ILE A 28 15.32 -5.28 2.04
N PRO A 29 14.73 -5.24 0.84
CA PRO A 29 13.30 -4.98 0.70
C PRO A 29 12.45 -6.08 1.35
N VAL A 30 11.41 -5.68 2.10
CA VAL A 30 10.37 -6.59 2.60
C VAL A 30 9.41 -7.04 1.49
N VAL A 31 9.25 -6.22 0.44
CA VAL A 31 8.57 -6.57 -0.81
C VAL A 31 9.56 -6.33 -1.96
N LYS A 32 9.79 -7.35 -2.79
CA LYS A 32 10.76 -7.32 -3.89
C LYS A 32 10.09 -7.07 -5.24
N GLY A 33 10.84 -6.53 -6.20
CA GLY A 33 10.39 -6.41 -7.59
C GLY A 33 9.34 -5.33 -7.85
N VAL A 34 9.11 -4.42 -6.90
CA VAL A 34 8.12 -3.35 -6.99
C VAL A 34 8.77 -1.97 -6.88
N LYS A 35 8.15 -0.95 -7.49
CA LYS A 35 8.49 0.45 -7.27
C LYS A 35 7.47 1.03 -6.29
N VAL A 36 7.77 0.89 -5.00
CA VAL A 36 6.84 1.25 -3.92
C VAL A 36 6.69 2.76 -3.74
N GLY A 37 5.48 3.23 -3.42
CA GLY A 37 5.23 4.55 -2.83
C GLY A 37 4.02 4.55 -1.90
N GLU A 38 3.91 5.63 -1.12
CA GLU A 38 2.77 5.94 -0.22
C GLU A 38 2.34 4.76 0.67
N LEU A 39 3.32 4.11 1.29
CA LEU A 39 3.12 2.91 2.09
C LEU A 39 2.38 3.20 3.41
N SER A 40 1.45 2.30 3.76
CA SER A 40 0.75 2.25 5.04
C SER A 40 0.71 0.82 5.57
N VAL A 41 1.05 0.63 6.84
CA VAL A 41 1.08 -0.69 7.48
C VAL A 41 0.35 -0.60 8.82
N GLN A 42 -0.57 -1.52 9.08
CA GLN A 42 -1.24 -1.64 10.36
C GLN A 42 -1.55 -3.08 10.72
N TRP A 43 -1.73 -3.35 12.01
CA TRP A 43 -2.35 -4.60 12.44
C TRP A 43 -3.84 -4.60 12.10
N ASN A 44 -4.35 -5.72 11.57
CA ASN A 44 -5.77 -5.90 11.31
C ASN A 44 -6.37 -7.01 12.20
N SER A 45 -7.38 -6.66 12.99
CA SER A 45 -8.08 -7.52 13.95
C SER A 45 -8.90 -8.64 13.30
N TYR A 46 -9.50 -8.39 12.13
CA TYR A 46 -10.29 -9.38 11.40
C TYR A 46 -9.41 -10.46 10.77
N LEU A 47 -8.31 -10.05 10.13
CA LEU A 47 -7.35 -10.97 9.54
C LEU A 47 -6.46 -11.65 10.58
N ASN A 48 -6.35 -11.09 11.80
CA ASN A 48 -5.33 -11.45 12.78
C ASN A 48 -3.92 -11.42 12.19
N GLN A 49 -3.66 -10.43 11.33
CA GLN A 49 -2.44 -10.26 10.54
C GLN A 49 -2.16 -8.78 10.31
N TRP A 50 -0.91 -8.45 9.97
CA TRP A 50 -0.53 -7.14 9.45
C TRP A 50 -1.07 -6.97 8.03
N LEU A 51 -1.64 -5.80 7.76
CA LEU A 51 -2.07 -5.34 6.45
C LEU A 51 -1.08 -4.29 5.95
N LEU A 52 -0.56 -4.48 4.74
CA LEU A 52 0.27 -3.52 4.00
C LEU A 52 -0.56 -2.99 2.83
N ALA A 53 -0.73 -1.68 2.77
CA ALA A 53 -1.26 -0.94 1.63
C ALA A 53 -0.14 -0.12 0.99
N TYR A 54 -0.05 -0.16 -0.33
CA TYR A 54 0.97 0.59 -1.06
C TYR A 54 0.59 0.78 -2.53
N PHE A 55 1.22 1.79 -3.16
CA PHE A 55 1.24 1.91 -4.61
C PHE A 55 2.48 1.22 -5.19
N ASP A 56 2.30 0.45 -6.25
CA ASP A 56 3.38 -0.01 -7.12
C ASP A 56 3.35 0.78 -8.42
N TYR A 57 4.45 1.44 -8.76
CA TYR A 57 4.62 2.25 -9.97
C TYR A 57 5.35 1.52 -11.10
N THR A 58 5.59 0.22 -10.97
CA THR A 58 6.30 -0.57 -12.00
C THR A 58 5.50 -0.64 -13.32
N HIS A 59 4.18 -0.71 -13.23
CA HIS A 59 3.27 -0.84 -14.38
C HIS A 59 2.10 0.16 -14.33
N GLY A 60 2.39 1.41 -13.97
CA GLY A 60 1.39 2.46 -13.70
C GLY A 60 1.05 2.55 -12.20
N SER A 61 0.26 3.53 -11.79
CA SER A 61 -0.06 3.79 -10.37
C SER A 61 -1.16 2.85 -9.86
N ARG A 62 -0.78 1.63 -9.45
CA ARG A 62 -1.71 0.60 -8.95
C ARG A 62 -1.59 0.43 -7.45
N MET A 63 -2.72 0.39 -6.76
CA MET A 63 -2.77 0.17 -5.31
C MET A 63 -2.98 -1.32 -5.00
N TYR A 64 -2.18 -1.84 -4.08
CA TYR A 64 -2.21 -3.24 -3.67
C TYR A 64 -2.33 -3.37 -2.16
N PHE A 65 -3.00 -4.45 -1.73
CA PHE A 65 -2.94 -4.95 -0.36
C PHE A 65 -2.10 -6.24 -0.30
N ARG A 66 -1.41 -6.42 0.82
CA ARG A 66 -0.75 -7.67 1.22
C ARG A 66 -1.01 -7.93 2.70
N LYS A 67 -1.05 -9.20 3.11
CA LYS A 67 -1.16 -9.61 4.52
C LYS A 67 0.08 -10.37 5.00
N ALA A 68 0.44 -10.23 6.27
CA ALA A 68 1.58 -10.95 6.86
C ALA A 68 1.38 -11.25 8.36
N PRO A 69 2.00 -12.32 8.89
CA PRO A 69 2.01 -12.58 10.33
C PRO A 69 2.87 -11.56 11.13
N HIS A 70 3.82 -10.88 10.48
CA HIS A 70 4.74 -9.94 11.12
C HIS A 70 4.89 -8.66 10.26
N PRO A 71 5.28 -7.52 10.85
CA PRO A 71 5.42 -6.27 10.10
C PRO A 71 6.61 -6.27 9.11
N TRP A 72 7.51 -7.24 9.20
CA TRP A 72 8.59 -7.48 8.24
C TRP A 72 8.28 -8.62 7.25
N GLY A 73 7.07 -9.19 7.28
CA GLY A 73 6.66 -10.31 6.43
C GLY A 73 6.86 -11.69 7.05
N PRO A 74 6.88 -12.78 6.25
CA PRO A 74 6.72 -12.75 4.80
C PRO A 74 5.33 -12.21 4.39
N TRP A 75 5.33 -11.27 3.46
CA TRP A 75 4.10 -10.71 2.90
C TRP A 75 3.50 -11.66 1.87
N SER A 76 2.18 -11.81 1.86
CA SER A 76 1.43 -12.54 0.83
C SER A 76 1.70 -11.97 -0.56
N ASP A 77 1.27 -12.68 -1.59
CA ASP A 77 1.12 -12.12 -2.93
C ASP A 77 0.23 -10.86 -2.92
N PRO A 78 0.47 -9.92 -3.85
CA PRO A 78 -0.29 -8.67 -3.88
C PRO A 78 -1.70 -8.92 -4.40
N VAL A 79 -2.70 -8.37 -3.74
CA VAL A 79 -4.06 -8.29 -4.26
C VAL A 79 -4.30 -6.88 -4.76
N LEU A 80 -4.74 -6.74 -6.01
CA LEU A 80 -5.05 -5.44 -6.61
C LEU A 80 -6.30 -4.86 -5.95
N VAL A 81 -6.19 -3.66 -5.38
CA VAL A 81 -7.31 -2.94 -4.76
C VAL A 81 -7.80 -1.82 -5.67
N PHE A 82 -6.87 -1.15 -6.35
CA PHE A 82 -7.21 -0.07 -7.26
C PHE A 82 -6.28 -0.06 -8.47
N SER A 83 -6.84 -0.18 -9.68
CA SER A 83 -6.07 -0.22 -10.92
C SER A 83 -5.48 1.14 -11.29
N GLY A 84 -6.15 2.23 -10.90
CA GLY A 84 -5.74 3.59 -11.25
C GLY A 84 -5.74 3.90 -12.74
N SER A 85 -6.20 2.98 -13.58
CA SER A 85 -6.20 3.08 -15.04
C SER A 85 -7.56 3.49 -15.62
N GLU A 86 -8.62 3.34 -14.84
CA GLU A 86 -9.98 3.68 -15.26
C GLU A 86 -10.37 5.07 -14.76
N LYS A 87 -10.86 5.85 -15.71
CA LYS A 87 -11.44 7.16 -15.45
C LYS A 87 -12.88 6.97 -14.98
N TYR A 88 -13.25 7.62 -13.88
CA TYR A 88 -14.64 7.67 -13.45
C TYR A 88 -15.47 8.58 -14.37
N ASP A 89 -16.73 8.22 -14.62
CA ASP A 89 -17.63 8.98 -15.52
C ASP A 89 -17.83 10.45 -15.12
N TRP A 90 -17.80 10.74 -13.82
CA TRP A 90 -17.91 12.10 -13.30
C TRP A 90 -16.66 12.95 -13.56
N TYR A 91 -15.52 12.31 -13.82
CA TYR A 91 -14.26 12.99 -14.05
C TYR A 91 -14.29 13.63 -15.44
N LYS A 92 -13.99 14.92 -15.52
CA LYS A 92 -13.89 15.65 -16.78
C LYS A 92 -12.44 15.94 -17.09
N THR A 93 -12.12 16.09 -18.37
CA THR A 93 -10.79 16.52 -18.79
C THR A 93 -10.48 17.87 -18.13
N GLU A 94 -9.42 17.91 -17.35
CA GLU A 94 -9.00 19.09 -16.62
C GLU A 94 -7.96 19.85 -17.44
N GLN A 95 -8.14 21.17 -17.58
CA GLN A 95 -7.17 22.00 -18.28
C GLN A 95 -6.07 22.44 -17.34
N THR A 96 -4.84 21.97 -17.60
CA THR A 96 -3.66 22.32 -16.81
C THR A 96 -2.74 23.27 -17.57
N ARG A 97 -1.71 23.80 -16.90
CA ARG A 97 -0.65 24.59 -17.55
C ARG A 97 0.12 23.82 -18.64
N LYS A 98 0.09 22.48 -18.62
CA LYS A 98 0.76 21.61 -19.60
C LYS A 98 -0.17 21.11 -20.70
N GLY A 99 -1.43 21.54 -20.71
CA GLY A 99 -2.48 21.07 -21.60
C GLY A 99 -3.56 20.26 -20.88
N PRO A 100 -4.53 19.72 -21.64
CA PRO A 100 -5.62 18.92 -21.10
C PRO A 100 -5.07 17.62 -20.49
N VAL A 101 -5.58 17.27 -19.32
CA VAL A 101 -5.27 16.01 -18.62
C VAL A 101 -6.57 15.27 -18.36
N ASP A 102 -6.70 14.11 -18.98
CA ASP A 102 -7.88 13.25 -18.84
C ASP A 102 -7.88 12.45 -17.54
N TRP A 103 -6.72 12.30 -16.89
CA TRP A 103 -6.58 11.59 -15.61
C TRP A 103 -5.26 11.96 -14.91
N GLY A 104 -5.33 12.52 -13.70
CA GLY A 104 -4.15 12.90 -12.91
C GLY A 104 -3.40 11.74 -12.23
N GLY A 105 -4.02 10.56 -12.19
CA GLY A 105 -3.49 9.39 -11.49
C GLY A 105 -3.75 9.41 -9.97
N PRO A 106 -3.93 8.22 -9.36
CA PRO A 106 -4.09 8.07 -7.92
C PRO A 106 -2.75 8.09 -7.16
N TYR A 107 -2.81 8.53 -5.90
CA TYR A 107 -1.73 8.42 -4.91
C TYR A 107 -2.29 8.54 -3.49
N GLY A 108 -1.44 8.37 -2.46
CA GLY A 108 -1.81 8.70 -1.08
C GLY A 108 -2.79 7.70 -0.43
N GLY A 109 -2.61 6.42 -0.70
CA GLY A 109 -3.40 5.29 -0.21
C GLY A 109 -3.14 4.95 1.25
N TYR A 110 -3.54 5.79 2.20
CA TYR A 110 -3.24 5.62 3.63
C TYR A 110 -4.41 5.03 4.40
N LEU A 111 -4.17 3.93 5.12
CA LEU A 111 -5.16 3.28 5.98
C LEU A 111 -5.56 4.20 7.14
N LEU A 112 -6.84 4.23 7.47
CA LEU A 112 -7.34 4.85 8.69
C LEU A 112 -7.15 3.90 9.88
N PRO A 113 -7.03 4.43 11.13
CA PRO A 113 -6.67 3.63 12.30
C PRO A 113 -7.66 2.52 12.69
N GLU A 114 -8.90 2.61 12.20
CA GLU A 114 -9.92 1.59 12.49
C GLU A 114 -9.56 0.26 11.82
N SER A 115 -9.86 -0.82 12.53
CA SER A 115 -9.54 -2.16 12.09
C SER A 115 -10.76 -3.07 12.21
N GLY A 116 -11.04 -3.79 11.12
CA GLY A 116 -12.08 -4.79 11.04
C GLY A 116 -12.06 -5.46 9.67
N ARG A 117 -13.18 -6.12 9.33
CA ARG A 117 -13.40 -6.69 8.00
C ARG A 117 -13.43 -5.61 6.92
N ILE A 118 -14.14 -4.51 7.20
CA ILE A 118 -14.10 -3.32 6.36
C ILE A 118 -12.95 -2.45 6.84
N VAL A 119 -12.13 -1.98 5.91
CA VAL A 119 -11.09 -0.98 6.16
C VAL A 119 -11.38 0.27 5.37
N TYR A 120 -11.06 1.41 5.98
CA TYR A 120 -11.15 2.71 5.33
C TYR A 120 -9.75 3.23 5.02
N PHE A 121 -9.60 3.91 3.89
CA PHE A 121 -8.34 4.55 3.52
C PHE A 121 -8.60 5.82 2.71
N THR A 122 -7.64 6.74 2.74
CA THR A 122 -7.67 7.90 1.84
C THR A 122 -7.15 7.49 0.47
N LEU A 123 -7.71 8.07 -0.58
CA LEU A 123 -7.16 7.98 -1.94
C LEU A 123 -7.19 9.38 -2.56
N SER A 124 -6.05 9.86 -3.01
CA SER A 124 -5.93 11.17 -3.65
C SER A 124 -5.80 11.04 -5.16
N LEU A 125 -6.33 12.02 -5.91
CA LEU A 125 -6.07 12.20 -7.34
C LEU A 125 -5.28 13.49 -7.54
N TRP A 126 -4.18 13.47 -8.32
CA TRP A 126 -3.32 14.67 -8.45
C TRP A 126 -4.01 15.80 -9.23
N ILE A 127 -4.89 15.44 -10.16
CA ILE A 127 -5.79 16.32 -10.89
C ILE A 127 -7.16 15.62 -10.82
N PRO A 128 -8.27 16.31 -10.45
CA PRO A 128 -8.42 17.72 -10.07
C PRO A 128 -7.94 18.09 -8.64
N TYR A 129 -7.00 17.35 -8.04
CA TYR A 129 -6.60 17.49 -6.64
C TYR A 129 -7.79 17.29 -5.69
N SER A 130 -8.15 16.03 -5.49
CA SER A 130 -9.26 15.64 -4.61
C SER A 130 -8.87 14.43 -3.79
N ILE A 131 -9.39 14.37 -2.57
CA ILE A 131 -9.19 13.26 -1.63
C ILE A 131 -10.53 12.58 -1.43
N PHE A 132 -10.53 11.27 -1.57
CA PHE A 132 -11.67 10.39 -1.39
C PHE A 132 -11.46 9.55 -0.14
N LEU A 133 -12.52 9.37 0.63
CA LEU A 133 -12.60 8.29 1.60
C LEU A 133 -13.05 7.04 0.85
N MET A 134 -12.21 6.02 0.86
CA MET A 134 -12.48 4.73 0.24
C MET A 134 -12.75 3.69 1.31
N GLU A 135 -13.54 2.69 0.97
CA GLU A 135 -13.72 1.49 1.77
C GLU A 135 -13.32 0.24 0.97
N ALA A 136 -12.83 -0.78 1.65
CA ALA A 136 -12.57 -2.09 1.07
C ALA A 136 -12.99 -3.19 2.06
N ASP A 137 -13.67 -4.20 1.53
CA ASP A 137 -14.02 -5.41 2.29
C ASP A 137 -12.90 -6.44 2.19
N LEU A 138 -12.21 -6.71 3.30
CA LEU A 138 -11.11 -7.67 3.34
C LEU A 138 -11.56 -9.12 3.09
N GLN A 139 -12.85 -9.44 3.23
CA GLN A 139 -13.37 -10.74 2.78
C GLN A 139 -13.37 -10.82 1.25
N GLU A 140 -13.75 -9.76 0.54
CA GLU A 140 -13.72 -9.74 -0.93
C GLU A 140 -12.28 -9.69 -1.46
N ILE A 141 -11.39 -8.98 -0.76
CA ILE A 141 -9.97 -8.87 -1.14
C ILE A 141 -9.21 -10.18 -0.89
N PHE A 142 -9.41 -10.85 0.23
CA PHE A 142 -8.56 -11.96 0.67
C PHE A 142 -9.28 -13.28 0.93
N GLY A 143 -10.61 -13.31 0.82
CA GLY A 143 -11.36 -14.54 0.88
C GLY A 143 -11.05 -15.41 -0.33
N GLU A 144 -10.84 -16.70 -0.11
CA GLU A 144 -10.91 -17.67 -1.18
C GLU A 144 -12.40 -17.77 -1.61
N GLU A 145 -12.68 -17.85 -2.92
CA GLU A 145 -13.94 -18.46 -3.35
C GLU A 145 -13.93 -19.88 -2.75
N ASN A 146 -14.83 -20.15 -1.81
CA ASN A 146 -15.06 -21.51 -1.37
C ASN A 146 -15.67 -22.25 -2.56
N ASP A 147 -14.86 -23.00 -3.29
CA ASP A 147 -15.32 -24.13 -4.13
C ASP A 147 -15.60 -25.36 -3.26
#